data_AF-A0A7V1RES4-F1
#
_entry.id   AF-A0A7V1RES4-F1
#
_cell.length_a   1.000
_cell.length_b   1.000
_cell.length_c   1.000
_cell.angle_alpha   90.00
_cell.angle_beta   90.00
_cell.angle_gamma   90.00
#
_symmetry.space_group_name_H-M   'P 1'
#
loop_
_entity.id
_entity.type
_entity.pdbx_description
1 polymer ?
#
loop_
_entity_poly.entity_id
_entity_poly.type
_entity_poly.pdbx_seq_one_letter_code
_entity_poly.pdbx_strand_id
1 'polypeptide(L)'
;MPARPQGRAPAPRGEGCHAVRSARSGGPIPADRAAARRPARGGACPGRRTGGRVVSNGTSPPAVNPQDPLLASAARLIALRIHGLLDYEQHLWHADRVAELHEMRIAAKRLRYTLELFLPAFQDYSDCGAEIARAIDEVKWLQERLGRIHDADVLVPRLARHLGGMLTPPGGGGAEAEGVHWLDVDACQGILVLCREVRDERDRHYAALLERWQRLQEEAFFERLQGLLRRVLTGALAPRAPAASQ
;
A
#
# COMPACT_ATOMS: atom_id res chain seq x y z
N MET A 1 -72.07 26.18 44.20
CA MET A 1 -70.64 26.02 43.85
C MET A 1 -70.57 25.64 42.37
N PRO A 2 -69.82 26.39 41.54
CA PRO A 2 -70.28 26.82 40.23
C PRO A 2 -69.30 26.51 39.08
N ALA A 3 -69.64 27.03 37.91
CA ALA A 3 -68.74 27.57 36.89
C ALA A 3 -68.30 26.67 35.71
N ARG A 4 -68.85 27.01 34.53
CA ARG A 4 -68.09 27.08 33.28
C ARG A 4 -66.96 28.11 33.42
N PRO A 5 -65.84 27.91 32.72
CA PRO A 5 -65.38 28.90 31.73
C PRO A 5 -64.91 28.22 30.42
N GLN A 6 -65.27 28.69 29.22
CA GLN A 6 -64.76 29.82 28.42
C GLN A 6 -63.33 29.64 27.85
N GLY A 7 -63.18 29.86 26.53
CA GLY A 7 -61.89 30.10 25.85
C GLY A 7 -61.89 29.67 24.37
N ARG A 8 -62.54 30.40 23.45
CA ARG A 8 -61.90 31.32 22.47
C ARG A 8 -60.81 30.69 21.58
N ALA A 9 -61.14 30.54 20.29
CA ALA A 9 -60.17 30.55 19.17
C ALA A 9 -59.47 31.94 19.09
N PRO A 10 -58.25 32.08 18.52
CA PRO A 10 -58.08 32.03 17.05
C PRO A 10 -56.70 31.51 16.53
N ALA A 11 -56.68 30.97 15.31
CA ALA A 11 -55.56 31.12 14.35
C ALA A 11 -55.77 32.45 13.59
N PRO A 12 -54.88 32.99 12.72
CA PRO A 12 -53.63 32.46 12.13
C PRO A 12 -52.51 33.53 12.04
N ARG A 13 -51.39 33.18 11.38
CA ARG A 13 -50.41 34.00 10.61
C ARG A 13 -49.15 33.12 10.49
N GLY A 14 -48.61 32.78 9.33
CA GLY A 14 -48.46 33.54 8.10
C GLY A 14 -46.96 33.73 7.86
N GLU A 15 -46.54 33.66 6.59
CA GLU A 15 -45.18 33.97 6.05
C GLU A 15 -44.22 32.76 6.06
N GLY A 16 -43.56 32.36 4.98
CA GLY A 16 -43.40 32.87 3.62
C GLY A 16 -42.26 32.04 3.00
N CYS A 17 -42.52 31.27 1.94
CA CYS A 17 -41.97 31.48 0.59
C CYS A 17 -40.53 32.01 0.57
N HIS A 18 -39.56 31.19 0.08
CA HIS A 18 -38.55 31.64 -0.88
C HIS A 18 -37.86 30.43 -1.53
N ALA A 19 -38.01 30.35 -2.85
CA ALA A 19 -37.14 29.59 -3.75
C ALA A 19 -35.71 30.14 -3.71
N VAL A 20 -34.71 29.35 -4.14
CA VAL A 20 -33.65 29.75 -5.11
C VAL A 20 -32.68 28.58 -5.39
N ARG A 21 -32.70 28.16 -6.66
CA ARG A 21 -31.61 27.87 -7.62
C ARG A 21 -30.31 27.16 -7.18
N SER A 22 -30.08 26.02 -7.85
CA SER A 22 -28.95 25.72 -8.77
C SER A 22 -27.65 26.54 -8.68
N ALA A 23 -26.53 25.82 -8.56
CA ALA A 23 -25.34 26.08 -9.37
C ALA A 23 -24.58 24.76 -9.65
N ARG A 24 -24.38 24.47 -10.94
CA ARG A 24 -23.43 23.48 -11.47
C ARG A 24 -22.09 24.18 -11.75
N SER A 25 -20.97 23.55 -11.44
CA SER A 25 -19.65 23.73 -12.09
C SER A 25 -18.61 22.85 -11.39
N GLY A 26 -17.71 22.09 -12.02
CA GLY A 26 -17.45 21.69 -13.41
C GLY A 26 -16.91 20.24 -13.39
N GLY A 27 -17.11 19.45 -14.43
CA GLY A 27 -16.10 19.31 -15.48
C GLY A 27 -15.38 17.96 -15.34
N PRO A 28 -15.56 16.99 -16.28
CA PRO A 28 -15.02 15.64 -16.18
C PRO A 28 -13.54 15.56 -16.60
N ILE A 29 -12.78 14.68 -15.93
CA ILE A 29 -11.41 14.27 -16.27
C ILE A 29 -11.44 13.59 -17.67
N PRO A 30 -10.56 13.95 -18.62
CA PRO A 30 -10.58 13.35 -19.96
C PRO A 30 -10.09 11.90 -19.91
N ALA A 31 -10.96 10.98 -20.33
CA ALA A 31 -10.61 9.60 -20.64
C ALA A 31 -10.02 9.54 -22.05
N ASP A 32 -8.73 9.21 -22.16
CA ASP A 32 -8.06 9.03 -23.43
C ASP A 32 -8.54 7.73 -24.10
N ARG A 33 -9.38 7.88 -25.14
CA ARG A 33 -9.88 6.79 -25.98
C ARG A 33 -9.00 6.69 -27.23
N ALA A 34 -7.94 5.89 -27.15
CA ALA A 34 -7.26 5.40 -28.34
C ALA A 34 -7.97 4.15 -28.88
N ALA A 35 -8.80 4.35 -29.90
CA ALA A 35 -9.33 3.29 -30.74
C ALA A 35 -8.23 2.81 -31.70
N ALA A 36 -7.83 1.54 -31.62
CA ALA A 36 -6.99 0.91 -32.62
C ALA A 36 -7.66 -0.39 -33.13
N ARG A 37 -7.78 -0.44 -34.45
CA ARG A 37 -8.50 -1.42 -35.27
C ARG A 37 -7.82 -2.80 -35.23
N ARG A 38 -8.63 -3.86 -35.25
CA ARG A 38 -8.18 -5.24 -35.56
C ARG A 38 -7.88 -5.36 -37.06
N PRO A 39 -6.87 -6.15 -37.44
CA PRO A 39 -6.97 -6.96 -38.63
C PRO A 39 -6.79 -8.46 -38.32
N ALA A 40 -7.09 -9.23 -39.36
CA ALA A 40 -7.53 -10.60 -39.37
C ALA A 40 -6.44 -11.67 -39.16
N ARG A 41 -6.93 -12.90 -38.97
CA ARG A 41 -6.23 -14.18 -38.84
C ARG A 41 -5.30 -14.47 -40.03
N GLY A 42 -4.12 -14.99 -39.74
CA GLY A 42 -3.22 -15.65 -40.68
C GLY A 42 -2.08 -16.31 -39.89
N GLY A 43 -2.02 -17.64 -39.91
CA GLY A 43 -1.11 -18.43 -39.09
C GLY A 43 0.34 -18.41 -39.54
N ALA A 44 1.24 -18.63 -38.58
CA ALA A 44 2.47 -19.41 -38.72
C ALA A 44 3.14 -19.50 -37.33
N CYS A 45 3.20 -20.70 -36.76
CA CYS A 45 4.20 -21.03 -35.75
C CYS A 45 5.56 -21.07 -36.44
N PRO A 46 6.58 -20.36 -35.92
CA PRO A 46 7.66 -21.08 -35.27
C PRO A 46 8.31 -20.30 -34.11
N GLY A 47 9.03 -21.01 -33.25
CA GLY A 47 10.10 -20.40 -32.44
C GLY A 47 9.93 -20.52 -30.94
N ARG A 48 10.46 -21.63 -30.41
CA ARG A 48 11.19 -21.74 -29.14
C ARG A 48 11.48 -20.36 -28.51
N ARG A 49 10.91 -20.09 -27.34
CA ARG A 49 11.43 -19.07 -26.41
C ARG A 49 11.67 -19.71 -25.06
N THR A 50 12.95 -19.96 -24.83
CA THR A 50 13.60 -19.96 -23.52
C THR A 50 13.23 -18.67 -22.78
N GLY A 51 12.12 -18.71 -22.05
CA GLY A 51 11.77 -17.69 -21.07
C GLY A 51 12.53 -17.98 -19.78
N GLY A 52 13.76 -17.47 -19.72
CA GLY A 52 14.57 -17.49 -18.51
C GLY A 52 13.76 -16.89 -17.37
N ARG A 53 13.49 -17.73 -16.37
CA ARG A 53 13.02 -17.29 -15.06
C ARG A 53 14.16 -16.43 -14.51
N VAL A 54 14.02 -15.11 -14.59
CA VAL A 54 14.80 -14.21 -13.74
C VAL A 54 14.21 -14.39 -12.34
N VAL A 55 14.62 -15.49 -11.70
CA VAL A 55 14.71 -15.52 -10.26
C VAL A 55 15.78 -14.48 -9.98
N SER A 56 15.37 -13.31 -9.52
CA SER A 56 16.30 -12.37 -8.89
C SER A 56 16.86 -13.12 -7.68
N ASN A 57 18.00 -13.75 -7.94
CA ASN A 57 18.80 -14.49 -6.99
C ASN A 57 18.92 -13.66 -5.72
N GLY A 58 18.87 -14.36 -4.58
CA GLY A 58 19.15 -13.77 -3.28
C GLY A 58 20.33 -12.82 -3.40
N THR A 59 20.08 -11.56 -3.07
CA THR A 59 21.10 -10.53 -2.99
C THR A 59 22.25 -11.12 -2.18
N SER A 60 23.38 -11.41 -2.84
CA SER A 60 24.62 -11.76 -2.17
C SER A 60 24.83 -10.75 -1.06
N PRO A 61 25.11 -11.16 0.19
CA PRO A 61 25.21 -10.21 1.29
C PRO A 61 26.39 -9.28 1.00
N PRO A 62 26.21 -7.95 0.87
CA PRO A 62 27.36 -7.09 0.91
C PRO A 62 27.80 -6.94 2.36
N ALA A 63 29.05 -7.33 2.61
CA ALA A 63 29.95 -6.70 3.59
C ALA A 63 29.57 -6.81 5.08
N VAL A 64 29.14 -7.99 5.55
CA VAL A 64 29.32 -8.34 6.96
C VAL A 64 30.70 -8.99 7.09
N ASN A 65 31.66 -8.28 7.68
CA ASN A 65 32.95 -8.87 8.01
C ASN A 65 32.83 -9.53 9.40
N PRO A 66 33.15 -10.83 9.55
CA PRO A 66 33.11 -11.52 10.84
C PRO A 66 33.96 -10.86 11.93
N GLN A 67 34.95 -10.05 11.54
CA GLN A 67 35.84 -9.34 12.45
C GLN A 67 35.30 -7.97 12.89
N ASP A 68 34.22 -7.48 12.28
CA ASP A 68 33.63 -6.20 12.67
C ASP A 68 32.78 -6.35 13.93
N PRO A 69 32.75 -5.32 14.80
CA PRO A 69 31.80 -5.28 15.90
C PRO A 69 30.35 -5.44 15.40
N LEU A 70 29.52 -6.12 16.19
CA LEU A 70 28.11 -6.38 15.86
C LEU A 70 27.37 -5.11 15.43
N LEU A 71 27.59 -4.01 16.15
CA LEU A 71 26.94 -2.72 15.90
C LEU A 71 27.32 -2.13 14.53
N ALA A 72 28.57 -2.31 14.08
CA ALA A 72 29.03 -1.88 12.75
C ALA A 72 28.38 -2.71 11.64
N SER A 73 28.31 -4.03 11.82
CA SER A 73 27.62 -4.95 10.92
C SER A 73 26.11 -4.68 10.84
N ALA A 74 25.48 -4.41 11.98
CA ALA A 74 24.07 -4.03 12.06
C ALA A 74 23.81 -2.72 11.30
N ALA A 75 24.63 -1.69 11.52
CA ALA A 75 24.48 -0.40 10.84
C ALA A 75 24.60 -0.54 9.31
N ARG A 76 25.56 -1.31 8.81
CA ARG A 76 25.71 -1.62 7.38
C ARG A 76 24.49 -2.33 6.82
N LEU A 77 24.02 -3.37 7.50
CA LEU A 77 22.87 -4.15 7.03
C LEU A 77 21.59 -3.32 7.02
N ILE A 78 21.34 -2.50 8.04
CA ILE A 78 20.18 -1.60 8.07
C ILE A 78 20.28 -0.58 6.94
N ALA A 79 21.45 0.05 6.73
CA ALA A 79 21.64 1.01 5.65
C ALA A 79 21.35 0.39 4.27
N LEU A 80 21.81 -0.83 4.02
CA LEU A 80 21.49 -1.59 2.80
C LEU A 80 19.99 -1.80 2.64
N ARG A 81 19.28 -2.17 3.72
CA ARG A 81 17.82 -2.38 3.68
C ARG A 81 17.05 -1.08 3.45
N ILE A 82 17.53 0.05 3.97
CA ILE A 82 16.96 1.36 3.67
C ILE A 82 17.11 1.66 2.18
N HIS A 83 18.30 1.50 1.61
CA HIS A 83 18.51 1.69 0.17
C HIS A 83 17.58 0.82 -0.66
N GLY A 84 17.49 -0.48 -0.36
CA GLY A 84 16.60 -1.37 -1.09
C GLY A 84 15.11 -1.07 -0.92
N LEU A 85 14.69 -0.31 0.10
CA LEU A 85 13.33 0.21 0.21
C LEU A 85 13.15 1.45 -0.68
N LEU A 86 14.12 2.38 -0.64
CA LEU A 86 14.10 3.63 -1.40
C LEU A 86 14.20 3.42 -2.91
N ASP A 87 14.80 2.32 -3.38
CA ASP A 87 14.84 1.96 -4.81
C ASP A 87 13.44 1.87 -5.45
N TYR A 88 12.39 1.63 -4.64
CA TYR A 88 11.01 1.55 -5.11
C TYR A 88 10.26 2.89 -5.08
N GLU A 89 10.86 3.96 -4.58
CA GLU A 89 10.20 5.27 -4.40
C GLU A 89 9.57 5.80 -5.68
N GLN A 90 10.26 5.70 -6.81
CA GLN A 90 9.74 6.16 -8.10
C GLN A 90 8.42 5.46 -8.51
N HIS A 91 8.20 4.24 -8.05
CA HIS A 91 6.99 3.48 -8.35
C HIS A 91 5.84 3.80 -7.41
N LEU A 92 6.13 4.37 -6.24
CA LEU A 92 5.13 4.73 -5.23
C LEU A 92 4.07 5.68 -5.79
N TRP A 93 4.46 6.59 -6.68
CA TRP A 93 3.59 7.60 -7.30
C TRP A 93 2.65 7.06 -8.38
N HIS A 94 2.73 5.76 -8.69
CA HIS A 94 1.95 5.11 -9.73
C HIS A 94 1.11 3.97 -9.15
N ALA A 95 -0.19 4.24 -8.98
CA ALA A 95 -1.13 3.30 -8.38
C ALA A 95 -1.24 1.96 -9.13
N ASP A 96 -0.93 1.93 -10.42
CA ASP A 96 -1.00 0.76 -11.30
C ASP A 96 0.23 -0.17 -11.20
N ARG A 97 1.29 0.26 -10.50
CA ARG A 97 2.54 -0.51 -10.29
C ARG A 97 2.39 -1.56 -9.19
N VAL A 98 1.40 -2.43 -9.34
CA VAL A 98 1.03 -3.45 -8.34
C VAL A 98 2.20 -4.35 -7.95
N ALA A 99 3.02 -4.78 -8.92
CA ALA A 99 4.15 -5.67 -8.66
C ALA A 99 5.25 -4.95 -7.87
N GLU A 100 5.59 -3.72 -8.25
CA GLU A 100 6.61 -2.93 -7.60
C GLU A 100 6.19 -2.47 -6.19
N LEU A 101 4.91 -2.12 -5.99
CA LEU A 101 4.35 -1.84 -4.66
C LEU A 101 4.38 -3.08 -3.75
N HIS A 102 4.16 -4.28 -4.31
CA HIS A 102 4.32 -5.53 -3.58
C HIS A 102 5.78 -5.79 -3.19
N GLU A 103 6.74 -5.56 -4.09
CA GLU A 103 8.16 -5.69 -3.78
C GLU A 103 8.61 -4.67 -2.73
N MET A 104 8.12 -3.42 -2.80
CA MET A 104 8.34 -2.41 -1.78
C MET A 104 7.83 -2.87 -0.40
N ARG A 105 6.67 -3.52 -0.35
CA ARG A 105 6.15 -4.14 0.89
C ARG A 105 7.11 -5.16 1.46
N ILE A 106 7.70 -6.01 0.60
CA ILE A 106 8.69 -7.02 1.02
C ILE A 106 9.95 -6.33 1.54
N ALA A 107 10.41 -5.28 0.87
CA ALA A 107 11.56 -4.48 1.31
C ALA A 107 11.30 -3.83 2.69
N ALA A 108 10.14 -3.22 2.90
CA ALA A 108 9.74 -2.63 4.17
C ALA A 108 9.70 -3.68 5.31
N LYS A 109 9.14 -4.87 5.03
CA LYS A 109 9.12 -5.98 5.97
C LYS A 109 10.53 -6.44 6.36
N ARG A 110 11.43 -6.58 5.38
CA ARG A 110 12.83 -6.95 5.62
C ARG A 110 13.57 -5.90 6.43
N LEU A 111 13.34 -4.62 6.14
CA LEU A 111 13.92 -3.50 6.91
C LEU A 111 13.42 -3.54 8.35
N ARG A 112 12.10 -3.65 8.58
CA ARG A 112 11.53 -3.72 9.93
C ARG A 112 12.13 -4.88 10.73
N TYR A 113 12.15 -6.09 10.18
CA TYR A 113 12.72 -7.24 10.89
C TYR A 113 14.20 -7.07 11.21
N THR A 114 14.95 -6.41 10.33
CA THR A 114 16.37 -6.10 10.59
C THR A 114 16.50 -5.09 11.73
N LEU A 115 15.68 -4.03 11.73
CA LEU A 115 15.67 -3.03 12.80
C LEU A 115 15.27 -3.66 14.15
N GLU A 116 14.19 -4.44 14.19
CA GLU A 116 13.71 -5.14 15.39
C GLU A 116 14.77 -6.09 15.95
N LEU A 117 15.48 -6.83 15.08
CA LEU A 117 16.53 -7.75 15.48
C LEU A 117 17.70 -7.05 16.19
N PHE A 118 18.12 -5.88 15.70
CA PHE A 118 19.29 -5.17 16.23
C PHE A 118 18.95 -4.09 17.24
N LEU A 119 17.66 -3.80 17.48
CA LEU A 119 17.23 -2.77 18.43
C LEU A 119 17.93 -2.89 19.81
N PRO A 120 18.03 -4.08 20.43
CA PRO A 120 18.73 -4.20 21.72
C PRO A 120 20.19 -3.74 21.66
N ALA A 121 20.91 -4.10 20.60
CA ALA A 121 22.30 -3.68 20.42
C ALA A 121 22.45 -2.16 20.27
N PHE A 122 21.48 -1.50 19.62
CA PHE A 122 21.46 -0.04 19.53
C PHE A 122 21.05 0.65 20.83
N GLN A 123 20.28 -0.01 21.69
CA GLN A 123 19.90 0.52 23.02
C GLN A 123 21.05 0.37 24.03
N ASP A 124 21.77 -0.74 23.98
CA ASP A 124 22.82 -1.06 24.95
C ASP A 124 24.17 -0.40 24.62
N TYR A 125 24.46 -0.19 23.32
CA TYR A 125 25.80 0.18 22.85
C TYR A 125 25.83 1.45 21.97
N SER A 126 24.73 2.20 21.88
CA SER A 126 24.66 3.45 21.12
C SER A 126 23.67 4.43 21.74
N ASP A 127 23.88 5.73 21.50
CA ASP A 127 22.96 6.77 21.94
C ASP A 127 21.73 6.92 21.02
N CYS A 128 21.65 6.14 19.93
CA CYS A 128 20.59 6.26 18.93
C CYS A 128 19.47 5.21 19.04
N GLY A 129 19.37 4.49 20.15
CA GLY A 129 18.36 3.43 20.34
C GLY A 129 16.92 3.94 20.22
N ALA A 130 16.65 5.18 20.67
CA ALA A 130 15.32 5.79 20.57
C ALA A 130 14.92 6.09 19.12
N GLU A 131 15.87 6.55 18.29
CA GLU A 131 15.65 6.82 16.88
C GLU A 131 15.45 5.54 16.07
N ILE A 132 16.15 4.45 16.43
CA ILE A 132 15.91 3.13 15.83
C ILE A 132 14.50 2.62 16.19
N ALA A 133 14.07 2.79 17.44
CA ALA A 133 12.70 2.43 17.85
C ALA A 133 11.64 3.22 17.06
N ARG A 134 11.81 4.53 16.92
CA ARG A 134 10.93 5.37 16.07
C ARG A 134 10.94 4.89 14.62
N ALA A 135 12.09 4.50 14.09
CA ALA A 135 12.18 3.98 12.73
C ALA A 135 11.44 2.66 12.54
N ILE A 136 11.42 1.79 13.56
CA ILE A 136 10.61 0.57 13.52
C ILE A 136 9.13 0.92 13.39
N ASP A 137 8.63 1.87 14.18
CA ASP A 137 7.23 2.28 14.15
C ASP A 137 6.84 2.84 12.77
N GLU A 138 7.68 3.69 12.19
CA GLU A 138 7.44 4.25 10.84
C GLU A 138 7.45 3.17 9.76
N VAL A 139 8.46 2.30 9.75
CA VAL A 139 8.57 1.23 8.74
C VAL A 139 7.43 0.21 8.92
N LYS A 140 7.00 -0.05 10.15
CA LYS A 140 5.83 -0.89 10.44
C LYS A 140 4.56 -0.27 9.85
N TRP A 141 4.34 1.03 10.07
CA TRP A 141 3.20 1.74 9.50
C TRP A 141 3.19 1.64 7.97
N LEU A 142 4.34 1.89 7.31
CA LEU A 142 4.48 1.77 5.85
C LEU A 142 4.17 0.34 5.38
N GLN A 143 4.74 -0.66 6.04
CA GLN A 143 4.53 -2.07 5.72
C GLN A 143 3.05 -2.49 5.85
N GLU A 144 2.35 -1.98 6.86
CA GLU A 144 0.93 -2.25 7.06
C GLU A 144 0.08 -1.64 5.93
N ARG A 145 0.35 -0.40 5.51
CA ARG A 145 -0.42 0.24 4.43
C ARG A 145 -0.17 -0.43 3.08
N LEU A 146 1.08 -0.70 2.76
CA LEU A 146 1.46 -1.51 1.59
C LEU A 146 0.81 -2.91 1.64
N GLY A 147 0.64 -3.47 2.83
CA GLY A 147 -0.10 -4.72 3.03
C GLY A 147 -1.56 -4.63 2.62
N ARG A 148 -2.28 -3.61 3.10
CA ARG A 148 -3.70 -3.42 2.76
C ARG A 148 -3.91 -3.19 1.26
N ILE A 149 -3.03 -2.42 0.64
CA ILE A 149 -3.04 -2.19 -0.82
C ILE A 149 -2.88 -3.53 -1.56
N HIS A 150 -1.85 -4.30 -1.21
CA HIS A 150 -1.60 -5.59 -1.84
C HIS A 150 -2.74 -6.60 -1.65
N ASP A 151 -3.32 -6.65 -0.45
CA ASP A 151 -4.44 -7.56 -0.15
C ASP A 151 -5.63 -7.28 -1.07
N ALA A 152 -5.96 -6.00 -1.29
CA ALA A 152 -6.99 -5.58 -2.23
C ALA A 152 -6.63 -5.90 -3.70
N ASP A 153 -5.39 -5.61 -4.10
CA ASP A 153 -4.89 -5.89 -5.46
C ASP A 153 -4.90 -7.41 -5.77
N VAL A 154 -4.87 -8.27 -4.76
CA VAL A 154 -5.02 -9.73 -4.90
C VAL A 154 -6.48 -10.17 -4.79
N LEU A 155 -7.27 -9.57 -3.89
CA LEU A 155 -8.64 -9.98 -3.60
C LEU A 155 -9.60 -9.64 -4.74
N VAL A 156 -9.56 -8.41 -5.26
CA VAL A 156 -10.50 -7.96 -6.31
C VAL A 156 -10.41 -8.84 -7.57
N PRO A 157 -9.22 -9.17 -8.12
CA PRO A 157 -9.13 -10.09 -9.26
C PRO A 157 -9.61 -11.51 -8.95
N ARG A 158 -9.51 -11.98 -7.69
CA ARG A 158 -10.04 -13.30 -7.29
C ARG A 158 -11.56 -13.29 -7.24
N LEU A 159 -12.16 -12.24 -6.67
CA LEU A 159 -13.61 -12.04 -6.64
C LEU A 159 -14.18 -11.90 -8.06
N ALA A 160 -13.54 -11.09 -8.90
CA ALA A 160 -13.95 -10.93 -10.30
C ALA A 160 -13.90 -12.24 -11.09
N ARG A 161 -12.86 -13.06 -10.88
CA ARG A 161 -12.78 -14.41 -11.47
C ARG A 161 -13.90 -15.32 -10.98
N HIS A 162 -14.20 -15.28 -9.68
CA HIS A 162 -15.29 -16.07 -9.10
C HIS A 162 -16.64 -15.66 -9.69
N LEU A 163 -16.91 -14.35 -9.77
CA LEU A 163 -18.11 -13.80 -10.42
C LEU A 163 -18.21 -14.25 -11.88
N GLY A 164 -17.12 -14.20 -12.65
CA GLY A 164 -17.10 -14.69 -14.04
C GLY A 164 -17.48 -16.17 -14.15
N GLY A 165 -17.10 -16.99 -13.16
CA GLY A 165 -17.53 -18.39 -13.06
C GLY A 165 -19.03 -18.54 -12.79
N MET A 166 -19.59 -17.71 -11.90
CA MET A 166 -21.04 -17.71 -11.61
C MET A 166 -21.88 -17.25 -12.80
N LEU A 167 -21.35 -16.31 -13.59
CA LEU A 167 -21.99 -15.82 -14.82
C LEU A 167 -21.80 -16.78 -16.01
N THR A 168 -21.02 -17.85 -15.84
CA THR A 168 -20.83 -18.87 -16.87
C THR A 168 -21.89 -19.95 -16.67
N PRO A 169 -22.77 -20.20 -17.65
CA PRO A 169 -23.83 -21.18 -17.48
C PRO A 169 -23.31 -22.63 -17.41
N PRO A 170 -24.05 -23.53 -16.75
CA PRO A 170 -23.73 -24.95 -16.73
C PRO A 170 -23.73 -25.52 -18.16
N GLY A 171 -22.62 -26.13 -18.57
CA GLY A 171 -22.43 -26.67 -19.93
C GLY A 171 -21.32 -25.98 -20.77
N GLY A 172 -20.84 -24.80 -20.34
CA GLY A 172 -19.72 -24.11 -20.97
C GLY A 172 -20.09 -23.25 -22.20
N GLY A 173 -19.20 -22.31 -22.55
CA GLY A 173 -19.41 -21.16 -23.44
C GLY A 173 -19.79 -21.45 -24.89
N GLY A 174 -21.03 -21.89 -25.10
CA GLY A 174 -21.64 -22.07 -26.42
C GLY A 174 -23.09 -22.56 -26.43
N ALA A 175 -23.60 -23.12 -25.32
CA ALA A 175 -25.02 -23.46 -25.17
C ALA A 175 -25.78 -22.32 -24.47
N GLU A 176 -26.93 -21.91 -25.02
CA GLU A 176 -27.86 -21.03 -24.30
C GLU A 176 -28.41 -21.79 -23.09
N ALA A 177 -28.10 -21.32 -21.89
CA ALA A 177 -28.73 -21.87 -20.70
C ALA A 177 -30.16 -21.34 -20.58
N GLU A 178 -31.11 -22.27 -20.63
CA GLU A 178 -32.52 -21.98 -20.43
C GLU A 178 -32.87 -21.98 -18.94
N GLY A 179 -33.83 -21.14 -18.57
CA GLY A 179 -34.35 -21.02 -17.20
C GLY A 179 -33.76 -19.85 -16.40
N VAL A 180 -34.51 -19.39 -15.39
CA VAL A 180 -34.18 -18.18 -14.61
C VAL A 180 -33.48 -18.46 -13.29
N HIS A 181 -33.36 -19.73 -12.88
CA HIS A 181 -32.91 -20.11 -11.54
C HIS A 181 -31.46 -20.60 -11.46
N TRP A 182 -30.75 -20.70 -12.58
CA TRP A 182 -29.34 -21.14 -12.58
C TRP A 182 -28.38 -20.03 -12.13
N LEU A 183 -28.80 -18.76 -12.17
CA LEU A 183 -28.02 -17.60 -11.76
C LEU A 183 -28.50 -17.07 -10.42
N ASP A 184 -27.60 -17.03 -9.43
CA ASP A 184 -27.82 -16.34 -8.16
C ASP A 184 -27.47 -14.85 -8.33
N VAL A 185 -28.50 -14.05 -8.63
CA VAL A 185 -28.37 -12.60 -8.88
C VAL A 185 -27.93 -11.86 -7.62
N ASP A 186 -28.45 -12.23 -6.45
CA ASP A 186 -28.16 -11.58 -5.18
C ASP A 186 -26.68 -11.81 -4.78
N ALA A 187 -26.19 -13.03 -4.95
CA ALA A 187 -24.78 -13.33 -4.72
C ALA A 187 -23.85 -12.58 -5.70
N CYS A 188 -24.22 -12.49 -6.99
CA CYS A 188 -23.48 -11.71 -7.98
C CYS A 188 -23.41 -10.23 -7.59
N GLN A 189 -24.54 -9.66 -7.19
CA GLN A 189 -24.61 -8.28 -6.72
C GLN A 189 -23.76 -8.06 -5.46
N GLY A 190 -23.82 -8.98 -4.49
CA GLY A 190 -23.00 -8.94 -3.29
C GLY A 190 -21.50 -8.92 -3.59
N ILE A 191 -21.04 -9.73 -4.56
CA ILE A 191 -19.63 -9.74 -4.98
C ILE A 191 -19.23 -8.41 -5.63
N LEU A 192 -20.09 -7.82 -6.46
CA LEU A 192 -19.81 -6.51 -7.07
C LEU A 192 -19.70 -5.40 -6.03
N VAL A 193 -20.58 -5.40 -5.02
CA VAL A 193 -20.51 -4.47 -3.89
C VAL A 193 -19.20 -4.65 -3.13
N LEU A 194 -18.82 -5.89 -2.81
CA LEU A 194 -17.56 -6.18 -2.13
C LEU A 194 -16.34 -5.73 -2.94
N CYS A 195 -16.33 -5.95 -4.26
CA CYS A 195 -15.24 -5.49 -5.14
C CYS A 195 -15.09 -3.96 -5.09
N ARG A 196 -16.21 -3.23 -5.05
CA ARG A 196 -16.21 -1.78 -4.94
C ARG A 196 -15.67 -1.33 -3.59
N GLU A 197 -16.15 -1.90 -2.50
CA GLU A 197 -15.72 -1.54 -1.14
C GLU A 197 -14.22 -1.78 -0.94
N VAL A 198 -13.71 -2.94 -1.40
CA VAL A 198 -12.28 -3.28 -1.32
C VAL A 198 -11.44 -2.31 -2.14
N ARG A 199 -11.91 -1.91 -3.32
CA ARG A 199 -11.23 -0.90 -4.14
C ARG A 199 -11.22 0.48 -3.48
N ASP A 200 -12.35 0.91 -2.93
CA ASP A 200 -12.46 2.20 -2.24
C ASP A 200 -11.59 2.22 -0.96
N GLU A 201 -11.45 1.08 -0.27
CA GLU A 201 -10.50 0.95 0.84
C GLU A 201 -9.04 1.00 0.37
N ARG A 202 -8.72 0.29 -0.71
CA ARG A 202 -7.38 0.31 -1.33
C ARG A 202 -6.95 1.73 -1.69
N ASP A 203 -7.83 2.50 -2.30
CA ASP A 203 -7.54 3.88 -2.73
C ASP A 203 -7.34 4.80 -1.52
N ARG A 204 -8.08 4.60 -0.41
CA ARG A 204 -7.85 5.31 0.85
C ARG A 204 -6.48 4.97 1.47
N HIS A 205 -6.10 3.70 1.51
CA HIS A 205 -4.78 3.30 2.03
C HIS A 205 -3.65 3.83 1.15
N TYR A 206 -3.83 3.84 -0.17
CA TYR A 206 -2.87 4.39 -1.10
C TYR A 206 -2.70 5.91 -0.92
N ALA A 207 -3.80 6.67 -0.81
CA ALA A 207 -3.73 8.10 -0.53
C ALA A 207 -3.01 8.40 0.80
N ALA A 208 -3.35 7.67 1.86
CA ALA A 208 -2.68 7.82 3.16
C ALA A 208 -1.17 7.48 3.08
N LEU A 209 -0.81 6.43 2.33
CA LEU A 209 0.59 6.05 2.09
C LEU A 209 1.36 7.21 1.42
N LEU A 210 0.81 7.81 0.36
CA LEU A 210 1.44 8.93 -0.34
C LEU A 210 1.63 10.13 0.59
N GLU A 211 0.59 10.49 1.35
CA GLU A 211 0.65 11.61 2.30
C GLU A 211 1.74 11.39 3.36
N ARG A 212 1.82 10.18 3.95
CA ARG A 212 2.86 9.89 4.93
C ARG A 212 4.24 9.85 4.29
N TRP A 213 4.38 9.28 3.11
CA TRP A 213 5.66 9.23 2.40
C TRP A 213 6.19 10.64 2.12
N GLN A 214 5.32 11.54 1.64
CA GLN A 214 5.67 12.94 1.44
C GLN A 214 6.13 13.61 2.75
N ARG A 215 5.42 13.39 3.86
CA ARG A 215 5.86 13.90 5.17
C ARG A 215 7.23 13.36 5.57
N LEU A 216 7.51 12.07 5.35
CA LEU A 216 8.82 11.50 5.63
C LEU A 216 9.94 12.13 4.78
N GLN A 217 9.65 12.49 3.54
CA GLN A 217 10.56 13.20 2.64
C GLN A 217 10.80 14.65 3.09
N GLU A 218 9.74 15.39 3.42
CA GLU A 218 9.84 16.77 3.96
C GLU A 218 10.62 16.80 5.28
N GLU A 219 10.42 15.76 6.09
CA GLU A 219 11.18 15.55 7.31
C GLU A 219 12.60 15.06 7.03
N ALA A 220 13.04 14.73 5.81
CA ALA A 220 14.34 14.09 5.54
C ALA A 220 14.62 12.87 6.44
N PHE A 221 13.56 12.08 6.70
CA PHE A 221 13.58 11.03 7.71
C PHE A 221 14.64 9.97 7.41
N PHE A 222 14.69 9.46 6.18
CA PHE A 222 15.62 8.41 5.79
C PHE A 222 17.07 8.93 5.70
N GLU A 223 17.29 10.17 5.27
CA GLU A 223 18.62 10.78 5.26
C GLU A 223 19.17 10.94 6.67
N ARG A 224 18.33 11.40 7.63
CA ARG A 224 18.73 11.49 9.04
C ARG A 224 19.06 10.13 9.63
N LEU A 225 18.22 9.12 9.35
CA LEU A 225 18.46 7.75 9.81
C LEU A 225 19.76 7.18 9.21
N GLN A 226 20.02 7.38 7.92
CA GLN A 226 21.28 7.01 7.30
C GLN A 226 22.47 7.76 7.91
N GLY A 227 22.33 9.06 8.22
CA GLY A 227 23.35 9.86 8.90
C GLY A 227 23.68 9.33 10.30
N LEU A 228 22.66 8.93 11.06
CA LEU A 228 22.82 8.25 12.35
C LEU A 228 23.62 6.94 12.20
N LEU A 229 23.23 6.09 11.25
CA LEU A 229 23.89 4.80 11.01
C LEU A 229 25.35 4.99 10.57
N ARG A 230 25.65 6.01 9.76
CA ARG A 230 27.03 6.35 9.38
C ARG A 230 27.86 6.76 10.59
N ARG A 231 27.32 7.57 11.52
CA ARG A 231 28.03 7.94 12.75
C ARG A 231 28.32 6.73 13.62
N VAL A 232 27.33 5.85 13.80
CA VAL A 232 27.51 4.58 14.52
C VAL A 232 28.58 3.72 13.87
N LEU A 233 28.58 3.63 12.54
CA LEU A 233 29.56 2.86 11.79
C LEU A 233 30.98 3.39 12.00
N THR A 234 31.17 4.71 11.90
CA THR A 234 32.49 5.34 12.13
C THR A 234 32.94 5.19 13.57
N GLY A 235 32.04 5.36 14.54
CA GLY A 235 32.35 5.21 15.97
C GLY A 235 32.70 3.77 16.36
N ALA A 236 31.96 2.79 15.85
CA ALA A 236 32.21 1.38 16.13
C ALA A 236 33.52 0.85 15.52
N LEU A 237 33.97 1.46 14.42
CA LEU A 237 35.23 1.09 13.75
C LEU A 237 36.43 1.91 14.23
N ALA A 238 36.23 2.92 15.09
CA ALA A 238 37.32 3.71 15.63
C ALA A 238 38.27 2.82 16.46
N PRO A 239 39.60 2.95 16.31
CA PRO A 239 40.54 2.16 17.08
C PRO A 239 40.35 2.45 18.57
N ARG A 240 40.12 1.40 19.37
CA ARG A 240 40.15 1.52 20.83
C ARG A 240 41.53 2.02 21.23
N ALA A 241 41.60 3.14 21.94
CA ALA A 241 42.85 3.65 22.50
C ALA A 241 43.55 2.51 23.27
N PRO A 242 44.88 2.35 23.13
CA PRO A 242 45.60 1.31 23.87
C PRO A 242 45.35 1.52 25.36
N ALA A 243 44.89 0.46 26.03
CA ALA A 243 44.71 0.48 27.48
C ALA A 243 46.05 0.88 28.09
N ALA A 244 46.08 2.01 28.79
CA ALA A 244 47.25 2.43 29.55
C ALA A 244 47.57 1.32 30.56
N SER A 245 48.66 0.57 30.29
CA SER A 245 49.21 -0.38 31.24
C SER A 245 49.66 0.40 32.48
N GLN A 246 49.01 0.14 33.60
CA GLN A 246 49.52 0.46 34.94
C GLN A 246 50.21 -0.77 35.51
#